data_AF-A0A061IKC3-F1
#
_entry.id   AF-A0A061IKC3-F1
#
_cell.length_a   1.000
_cell.length_b   1.000
_cell.length_c   1.000
_cell.angle_alpha   90.00
_cell.angle_beta   90.00
_cell.angle_gamma   90.00
#
_symmetry.space_group_name_H-M   'P 1'
#
loop_
_entity.id
_entity.type
_entity.pdbx_description
1 polymer ?
#
loop_
_entity_poly.entity_id
_entity_poly.type
_entity_poly.pdbx_seq_one_letter_code
_entity_poly.pdbx_strand_id
1 'polypeptide(L)'
;ELLVEKFRDPQMCFDICSCQFACHYSFETLEQADMMLRNACGRLNPGGYFIGTTPNSFELIRRLDASETESFGNEIYTVKFQKKGSYPLFGCKYDFNLEGVVDVPEFLVYFPLLT
;
A
#
# COMPACT_ATOMS: atom_id res chain seq x y z
N GLU A 1 -12.78 8.13 5.56
CA GLU A 1 -13.88 9.05 5.15
C GLU A 1 -13.85 9.20 3.64
N LEU A 2 -15.02 9.41 3.02
CA LEU A 2 -15.10 9.61 1.58
C LEU A 2 -14.66 11.05 1.23
N LEU A 3 -13.75 11.19 0.27
CA LEU A 3 -13.24 12.50 -0.14
C LEU A 3 -14.27 13.32 -0.91
N VAL A 4 -15.25 12.67 -1.55
CA VAL A 4 -16.32 13.33 -2.30
C VAL A 4 -17.13 14.31 -1.44
N GLU A 5 -17.30 14.01 -0.15
CA GLU A 5 -18.01 14.86 0.82
C GLU A 5 -17.22 16.14 1.16
N LYS A 6 -15.92 16.17 0.82
CA LYS A 6 -15.00 17.28 1.08
C LYS A 6 -14.67 18.09 -0.17
N PHE A 7 -15.12 17.66 -1.35
CA PHE A 7 -14.87 18.40 -2.58
C PHE A 7 -15.68 19.70 -2.59
N ARG A 8 -15.08 20.77 -3.12
CA ARG A 8 -15.80 22.03 -3.35
C ARG A 8 -16.97 21.83 -4.32
N ASP A 9 -16.79 20.94 -5.29
CA ASP A 9 -17.82 20.48 -6.21
C ASP A 9 -18.10 18.99 -5.95
N PRO A 10 -19.28 18.63 -5.41
CA PRO A 10 -19.67 17.24 -5.19
C PRO A 10 -19.76 16.41 -6.48
N GLN A 11 -19.86 17.06 -7.65
CA GLN A 11 -19.90 16.41 -8.96
C GLN A 11 -18.52 16.29 -9.62
N MET A 12 -17.44 16.68 -8.94
CA MET A 12 -16.08 16.55 -9.46
C MET A 12 -15.76 15.09 -9.85
N CYS A 13 -15.23 14.93 -11.06
CA CYS A 13 -14.73 13.66 -11.60
C CYS A 13 -13.27 13.83 -12.05
N PHE A 14 -12.57 12.71 -12.21
CA PHE A 14 -11.18 12.68 -12.62
C PHE A 14 -10.97 11.75 -13.80
N ASP A 15 -10.09 12.10 -14.73
CA ASP A 15 -9.65 11.18 -15.78
C ASP A 15 -8.55 10.24 -15.29
N ILE A 16 -7.73 10.70 -14.34
CA ILE A 16 -6.63 9.94 -13.76
C ILE A 16 -6.60 10.15 -12.25
N CYS A 17 -6.45 9.07 -11.50
CA CYS A 17 -6.03 9.08 -10.12
C CYS A 17 -4.62 8.47 -10.03
N SER A 18 -3.67 9.17 -9.41
CA SER A 18 -2.29 8.73 -9.26
C SER A 18 -1.96 8.51 -7.78
N CYS A 19 -1.67 7.27 -7.39
CA CYS A 19 -1.32 6.90 -6.02
C CYS A 19 0.08 6.30 -5.97
N GLN A 20 1.08 7.19 -5.87
CA GLN A 20 2.50 6.82 -5.91
C GLN A 20 3.00 6.58 -4.48
N PHE A 21 3.50 5.38 -4.22
CA PHE A 21 4.06 4.97 -2.93
C PHE A 21 3.12 5.23 -1.74
N ALA A 22 1.81 5.02 -1.93
CA ALA A 22 0.83 5.30 -0.88
C ALA A 22 -0.21 4.19 -0.65
N CYS A 23 -0.48 3.33 -1.64
CA CYS A 23 -1.52 2.29 -1.51
C CYS A 23 -1.31 1.36 -0.32
N HIS A 24 -0.06 0.97 -0.03
CA HIS A 24 0.26 0.03 1.05
C HIS A 24 -0.10 0.56 2.45
N TYR A 25 -0.17 1.88 2.67
CA TYR A 25 -0.58 2.41 3.97
C TYR A 25 -2.05 2.14 4.29
N SER A 26 -2.91 1.94 3.28
CA SER A 26 -4.32 1.65 3.52
C SER A 26 -4.60 0.20 3.87
N PHE A 27 -3.63 -0.70 3.74
CA PHE A 27 -3.82 -2.16 3.95
C PHE A 27 -3.74 -2.58 5.42
N GLU A 28 -3.82 -1.64 6.36
CA GLU A 28 -3.94 -1.92 7.79
C GLU A 28 -5.22 -2.69 8.13
N THR A 29 -6.37 -2.26 7.60
CA THR A 29 -7.63 -3.02 7.65
C THR A 29 -8.32 -3.05 6.29
N LEU A 30 -9.31 -3.95 6.16
CA LEU A 30 -10.15 -4.03 4.96
C LEU A 30 -10.90 -2.72 4.70
N GLU A 31 -11.44 -2.10 5.75
CA GLU A 31 -12.22 -0.86 5.66
C GLU A 31 -11.35 0.30 5.15
N GLN A 32 -10.10 0.39 5.61
CA GLN A 32 -9.16 1.40 5.13
C GLN A 32 -8.78 1.16 3.66
N ALA A 33 -8.52 -0.08 3.26
CA ALA A 33 -8.16 -0.43 1.89
C ALA A 33 -9.31 -0.16 0.91
N ASP A 34 -10.52 -0.59 1.25
CA ASP A 34 -11.74 -0.32 0.49
C ASP A 34 -12.02 1.19 0.40
N MET A 35 -11.87 1.93 1.51
CA MET A 35 -12.03 3.39 1.51
C MET A 35 -11.03 4.09 0.57
N MET A 36 -9.77 3.66 0.55
CA MET A 36 -8.74 4.21 -0.34
C MET A 36 -9.10 3.96 -1.81
N LEU A 37 -9.50 2.73 -2.14
CA LEU A 37 -9.93 2.37 -3.51
C LEU A 37 -11.20 3.12 -3.93
N ARG A 38 -12.20 3.26 -3.05
CA ARG A 38 -13.40 4.07 -3.33
C ARG A 38 -13.06 5.52 -3.61
N ASN A 39 -12.12 6.09 -2.84
CA ASN A 39 -11.67 7.46 -3.05
C ASN A 39 -10.86 7.63 -4.35
N ALA A 40 -10.05 6.64 -4.71
CA ALA A 40 -9.22 6.68 -5.92
C ALA A 40 -10.04 6.42 -7.20
N CYS A 41 -10.94 5.45 -7.17
CA CYS A 41 -11.62 4.93 -8.35
C CYS A 41 -13.08 5.41 -8.47
N GLY A 42 -13.75 5.74 -7.36
CA GLY A 42 -15.20 6.00 -7.35
C GLY A 42 -15.64 7.26 -8.08
N ARG A 43 -14.71 8.15 -8.44
CA ARG A 43 -14.95 9.38 -9.23
C ARG A 43 -14.15 9.42 -10.53
N LEU A 44 -13.63 8.28 -10.98
CA LEU A 44 -13.03 8.19 -12.30
C LEU A 44 -14.11 8.25 -13.38
N ASN A 45 -13.86 9.03 -14.43
CA ASN A 45 -14.67 9.00 -15.64
C ASN A 45 -14.63 7.59 -16.28
N PRO A 46 -15.66 7.17 -17.02
CA PRO A 46 -15.59 5.95 -17.83
C PRO A 46 -14.37 6.00 -18.78
N GLY A 47 -13.50 5.00 -18.70
CA GLY A 47 -12.23 4.96 -19.42
C GLY A 47 -11.06 5.68 -18.73
N GLY A 48 -11.29 6.26 -17.55
CA GLY A 48 -10.25 6.82 -16.70
C GLY A 48 -9.35 5.75 -16.06
N TYR A 49 -8.19 6.18 -15.58
CA TYR A 49 -7.15 5.28 -15.09
C TYR A 49 -6.81 5.55 -13.63
N PHE A 50 -6.74 4.46 -12.85
CA PHE A 50 -6.04 4.46 -11.58
C PHE A 50 -4.62 3.92 -11.79
N ILE A 51 -3.60 4.75 -11.52
CA ILE A 51 -2.20 4.39 -11.67
C ILE A 51 -1.47 4.56 -10.34
N GLY A 52 -0.43 3.77 -10.10
CA GLY A 52 0.27 3.83 -8.82
C GLY A 52 1.52 2.97 -8.77
N THR A 53 2.24 3.13 -7.66
CA THR A 53 3.39 2.31 -7.29
C THR A 53 3.20 1.83 -5.86
N THR A 54 3.50 0.56 -5.62
CA THR A 54 3.47 -0.05 -4.28
C THR A 54 4.48 -1.18 -4.20
N PRO A 55 5.00 -1.52 -3.01
CA PRO A 55 5.92 -2.64 -2.84
C PRO A 55 5.32 -3.96 -3.35
N ASN A 56 6.16 -4.77 -3.99
CA ASN A 56 5.77 -6.08 -4.50
C ASN A 56 5.82 -7.12 -3.37
N SER A 57 4.66 -7.64 -2.95
CA SER A 57 4.58 -8.63 -1.88
C SER A 57 5.39 -9.90 -2.16
N PHE A 58 5.43 -10.38 -3.41
CA PHE A 58 6.18 -11.59 -3.74
C PHE A 58 7.67 -11.42 -3.49
N GLU A 59 8.24 -10.26 -3.84
CA GLU A 59 9.65 -9.97 -3.62
C GLU A 59 9.97 -9.75 -2.14
N LEU A 60 9.08 -9.06 -1.41
CA LEU A 60 9.22 -8.88 0.04
C LEU A 60 9.23 -10.23 0.77
N ILE A 61 8.26 -11.09 0.49
CA ILE A 61 8.16 -12.42 1.12
C ILE A 61 9.34 -13.30 0.70
N ARG A 62 9.76 -13.28 -0.58
CA ARG A 62 10.94 -14.04 -1.03
C ARG A 62 12.20 -13.68 -0.26
N ARG A 63 12.45 -12.38 -0.02
CA ARG A 63 13.63 -11.92 0.74
C ARG A 63 13.50 -12.23 2.23
N LEU A 64 12.30 -12.06 2.81
CA LEU A 64 12.01 -12.43 4.19
C LEU A 64 12.24 -13.93 4.42
N ASP A 65 11.75 -14.77 3.51
CA ASP A 65 11.88 -16.22 3.59
C ASP A 65 13.33 -16.69 3.51
N ALA A 66 14.16 -16.01 2.71
CA ALA A 66 15.59 -16.26 2.63
C ALA A 66 16.40 -15.74 3.84
N SER A 67 15.85 -14.82 4.65
CA SER A 67 16.52 -14.32 5.85
C SER A 67 16.41 -15.30 7.02
N GLU A 68 17.44 -15.36 7.87
CA GLU A 68 17.43 -16.12 9.12
C GLU A 68 16.56 -15.44 10.20
N THR A 69 16.23 -14.16 10.03
CA THR A 69 15.44 -13.36 10.98
C THR A 69 14.21 -12.73 10.29
N GLU A 70 13.40 -12.00 11.05
CA GLU A 70 12.29 -11.20 10.51
C GLU A 70 12.74 -9.91 9.79
N SER A 71 14.05 -9.69 9.65
CA SER A 71 14.61 -8.50 8.99
C SER A 71 15.48 -8.87 7.79
N PHE A 72 15.47 -8.03 6.76
CA PHE A 72 16.39 -8.11 5.62
C PHE A 72 16.67 -6.72 5.07
N GLY A 73 17.80 -6.53 4.40
CA GLY A 73 18.21 -5.21 3.93
C GLY A 73 19.65 -5.18 3.47
N ASN A 74 20.17 -3.97 3.28
CA ASN A 74 21.57 -3.67 3.01
C ASN A 74 21.91 -2.29 3.63
N GLU A 75 23.05 -1.72 3.24
CA GLU A 75 23.49 -0.40 3.71
C GLU A 75 22.52 0.75 3.38
N ILE A 76 21.66 0.59 2.37
CA ILE A 76 20.74 1.64 1.89
C ILE A 76 19.36 1.52 2.53
N TYR A 77 18.86 0.30 2.74
CA TYR A 77 17.49 0.08 3.22
C TYR A 77 17.39 -1.12 4.17
N THR A 78 16.40 -1.08 5.06
CA THR A 78 16.03 -2.18 5.95
C THR A 78 14.53 -2.40 5.93
N VAL A 79 14.11 -3.67 5.84
CA VAL A 79 12.72 -4.11 6.01
C VAL A 79 12.67 -5.02 7.22
N LYS A 80 11.74 -4.78 8.14
CA LYS A 80 11.54 -5.60 9.33
C LYS A 80 10.07 -5.97 9.51
N PHE A 81 9.76 -7.25 9.36
CA PHE A 81 8.42 -7.78 9.63
C PHE A 81 8.22 -7.98 11.14
N GLN A 82 6.97 -7.88 11.60
CA GLN A 82 6.65 -8.23 12.99
C GLN A 82 6.74 -9.74 13.24
N LYS A 83 6.38 -10.55 12.23
CA LYS A 83 6.37 -12.01 12.32
C LYS A 83 6.51 -12.65 10.93
N LYS A 84 7.41 -13.62 10.82
CA LYS A 84 7.58 -14.46 9.62
C LYS A 84 6.61 -15.64 9.62
N GLY A 85 6.18 -16.08 8.43
CA GLY A 85 5.30 -17.24 8.25
C GLY A 85 3.81 -16.99 8.51
N SER A 86 3.40 -15.76 8.79
CA SER A 86 2.00 -15.36 8.91
C SER A 86 1.77 -14.05 8.18
N TYR A 87 1.06 -14.13 7.05
CA TYR A 87 0.87 -13.00 6.14
C TYR A 87 -0.63 -12.77 5.93
N PRO A 88 -1.34 -12.16 6.90
CA PRO A 88 -2.76 -11.86 6.73
C PRO A 88 -2.98 -10.89 5.56
N LEU A 89 -4.14 -10.99 4.91
CA LEU A 89 -4.49 -10.16 3.76
C LEU A 89 -4.53 -8.65 4.08
N PHE A 90 -4.84 -8.31 5.33
CA PHE A 90 -4.81 -6.95 5.87
C PHE A 90 -4.08 -6.97 7.22
N GLY A 91 -3.44 -5.87 7.58
CA GLY A 91 -2.73 -5.71 8.84
C GLY A 91 -1.38 -6.44 8.90
N CYS A 92 -0.89 -6.98 7.78
CA CYS A 92 0.44 -7.58 7.71
C CYS A 92 1.51 -6.48 7.70
N LYS A 93 1.91 -6.06 8.89
CA LYS A 93 2.79 -4.90 9.12
C LYS A 93 4.27 -5.26 9.00
N TYR A 94 5.02 -4.37 8.37
CA TYR A 94 6.48 -4.32 8.40
C TYR A 94 6.96 -2.87 8.50
N ASP A 95 8.10 -2.66 9.13
CA ASP A 95 8.76 -1.36 9.15
C ASP A 95 9.68 -1.27 7.94
N PHE A 96 9.57 -0.18 7.17
CA PHE A 96 10.44 0.13 6.04
C PHE A 96 11.30 1.34 6.36
N ASN A 97 12.61 1.13 6.33
CA ASN A 97 13.60 2.16 6.54
C ASN A 97 14.45 2.34 5.27
N LEU A 98 14.58 3.58 4.82
CA LEU A 98 15.45 3.98 3.72
C LEU A 98 16.34 5.13 4.20
N GLU A 99 17.65 4.94 4.10
CA GLU A 99 18.64 5.86 4.64
C GLU A 99 18.38 7.29 4.16
N GLY A 100 18.18 8.21 5.13
CA GLY A 100 17.98 9.63 4.85
C GLY A 100 16.62 10.02 4.26
N VAL A 101 15.68 9.08 4.09
CA VAL A 101 14.38 9.37 3.46
C VAL A 101 13.19 9.03 4.35
N VAL A 102 13.07 7.78 4.82
CA VAL A 102 11.84 7.27 5.44
C VAL A 102 12.15 6.27 6.54
N ASP A 103 11.38 6.33 7.62
CA ASP A 103 11.30 5.31 8.69
C ASP A 103 9.84 5.20 9.14
N VAL A 104 9.05 4.37 8.44
CA VAL A 104 7.59 4.29 8.66
C VAL A 104 7.07 2.86 8.60
N PRO A 105 5.97 2.58 9.31
CA PRO A 105 5.26 1.32 9.17
C PRO A 105 4.48 1.25 7.86
N GLU A 106 4.62 0.14 7.14
CA GLU A 106 3.89 -0.19 5.92
C GLU A 106 3.12 -1.52 6.09
N PHE A 107 2.19 -1.78 5.17
CA PHE A 107 1.40 -3.02 5.16
C PHE A 107 1.55 -3.77 3.83
N LEU A 108 1.60 -5.10 3.92
CA LEU A 108 1.80 -5.96 2.76
C LEU A 108 0.58 -5.91 1.83
N VAL A 109 0.82 -5.65 0.54
CA VAL A 109 -0.23 -5.63 -0.48
C VAL A 109 -0.10 -6.86 -1.36
N TYR A 110 -0.96 -7.87 -1.13
CA TYR A 110 -1.06 -9.00 -2.04
C TYR A 110 -1.78 -8.56 -3.32
N PHE A 111 -1.02 -8.29 -4.40
CA PHE A 111 -1.56 -7.65 -5.60
C PHE A 111 -2.82 -8.34 -6.19
N PRO A 112 -2.96 -9.68 -6.20
CA PRO A 112 -4.20 -10.32 -6.65
C PRO A 112 -5.45 -10.03 -5.81
N LEU A 113 -5.30 -9.51 -4.58
CA LEU A 113 -6.40 -9.01 -3.75
C LEU A 113 -6.80 -7.57 -4.13
N LEU A 114 -5.88 -6.80 -4.72
CA LEU A 114 -6.09 -5.42 -5.14
C LEU A 114 -6.85 -5.41 -6.49
N THR A 115 -8.15 -5.69 -6.44
CA THR A 115 -9.04 -5.71 -7.60
C THR A 115 -10.34 -4.99 -7.31
#